data_AF-A0A0T6AZK4-F1
#
_entry.id   AF-A0A0T6AZK4-F1
#
_cell.length_a   1.000
_cell.length_b   1.000
_cell.length_c   1.000
_cell.angle_alpha   90.00
_cell.angle_beta   90.00
_cell.angle_gamma   90.00
#
_symmetry.space_group_name_H-M   'P 1'
#
loop_
_entity.id
_entity.type
_entity.pdbx_description
1 polymer ?
#
loop_
_entity_poly.entity_id
_entity_poly.type
_entity_poly.pdbx_seq_one_letter_code
_entity_poly.pdbx_strand_id
1 'polypeptide(L)'
;MYKILLTSSRNNDENRDTIMEGLETFENELAHRQGPFFGGNVPGMLDYMIWPWCERADLLKLFGSQFALNKDKYKRLVEWKLLMRDDPAVQKTLMDTDCHIKFIQSHRAGIPEYDLLST
;
A
#
# COMPACT_ATOMS: atom_id res chain seq x y z
N MET A 1 -2.01 7.20 5.19
CA MET A 1 -2.54 5.82 5.25
C MET A 1 -2.72 5.31 6.69
N TYR A 2 -1.68 5.24 7.53
CA TYR A 2 -1.82 4.72 8.91
C TYR A 2 -2.85 5.45 9.78
N LYS A 3 -2.99 6.77 9.63
CA LYS A 3 -4.06 7.52 10.31
C LYS A 3 -5.44 6.91 10.03
N ILE A 4 -5.74 6.56 8.78
CA ILE A 4 -7.02 5.96 8.38
C ILE A 4 -7.16 4.53 8.93
N LEU A 5 -6.08 3.76 8.89
CA LEU A 5 -6.08 2.38 9.38
C LEU A 5 -6.22 2.31 10.91
N LEU A 6 -5.61 3.23 11.66
CA LEU A 6 -5.55 3.17 13.12
C LEU A 6 -6.65 4.00 13.81
N THR A 7 -7.20 5.02 13.15
CA THR A 7 -8.24 5.87 13.73
C THR A 7 -9.57 5.72 12.99
N SER A 8 -10.67 5.74 13.73
CA SER A 8 -12.02 5.90 13.17
C SER A 8 -12.24 7.37 12.79
N SER A 9 -11.57 7.84 11.74
CA SER A 9 -11.64 9.24 11.32
C SER A 9 -13.01 9.61 10.72
N ARG A 10 -13.53 10.79 11.06
CA ARG A 10 -14.79 11.38 10.55
C ARG A 10 -14.69 11.94 9.12
N ASN A 11 -13.48 12.11 8.57
CA ASN A 11 -13.24 12.76 7.26
C ASN A 11 -12.77 11.75 6.20
N ASN A 12 -13.62 10.80 5.80
CA ASN A 12 -13.20 9.76 4.85
C ASN A 12 -12.98 10.28 3.42
N ASP A 13 -13.67 11.34 3.02
CA ASP A 13 -13.63 11.86 1.64
C ASP A 13 -12.33 12.65 1.35
N GLU A 14 -11.94 13.59 2.21
CA GLU A 14 -10.65 14.33 2.06
C GLU A 14 -9.45 13.38 2.04
N ASN A 15 -9.48 12.35 2.90
CA ASN A 15 -8.45 11.32 2.96
C ASN A 15 -8.41 10.48 1.67
N ARG A 16 -9.57 10.21 1.07
CA ARG A 16 -9.67 9.50 -0.20
C ARG A 16 -9.06 10.34 -1.31
N ASP A 17 -9.44 11.61 -1.43
CA ASP A 17 -8.98 12.48 -2.52
C ASP A 17 -7.46 12.63 -2.50
N THR A 18 -6.88 12.81 -1.30
CA THR A 18 -5.42 12.87 -1.12
C THR A 18 -4.73 11.58 -1.58
N ILE A 19 -5.31 10.40 -1.30
CA ILE A 19 -4.75 9.12 -1.75
C ILE A 19 -4.87 8.99 -3.27
N MET A 20 -6.02 9.35 -3.84
CA MET A 20 -6.25 9.25 -5.28
C MET A 20 -5.34 10.18 -6.10
N GLU A 21 -5.11 11.40 -5.61
CA GLU A 21 -4.16 12.36 -6.21
C GLU A 21 -2.72 11.84 -6.16
N GLY A 22 -2.31 11.27 -5.02
CA GLY A 22 -1.01 10.63 -4.89
C GLY A 22 -0.84 9.47 -5.87
N LEU A 23 -1.82 8.57 -5.96
CA LEU A 23 -1.80 7.46 -6.92
C LEU A 23 -1.74 7.95 -8.37
N GLU A 24 -2.45 9.02 -8.71
CA GLU A 24 -2.41 9.61 -10.05
C GLU A 24 -1.03 10.18 -10.39
N THR A 25 -0.37 10.83 -9.43
CA THR A 25 1.00 11.30 -9.58
C THR A 25 1.95 10.14 -9.89
N PHE A 26 1.87 9.04 -9.14
CA PHE A 26 2.74 7.87 -9.33
C PHE A 26 2.45 7.09 -10.61
N GLU A 27 1.18 6.95 -11.00
CA GLU A 27 0.79 6.33 -12.28
C GLU A 27 1.37 7.09 -13.47
N ASN A 28 1.21 8.42 -13.45
CA ASN A 28 1.75 9.29 -14.49
C ASN A 28 3.28 9.16 -14.53
N GLU A 29 3.94 9.15 -13.38
CA GLU A 29 5.40 9.03 -13.34
C GLU A 29 5.89 7.69 -13.92
N LEU A 30 5.24 6.57 -13.61
CA LEU A 30 5.55 5.27 -14.23
C LEU A 30 5.24 5.22 -15.73
N ALA A 31 4.27 6.01 -16.19
CA ALA A 31 3.96 6.12 -17.61
C ALA A 31 5.04 6.89 -18.38
N HIS A 32 5.67 7.90 -17.76
CA HIS A 32 6.73 8.71 -18.38
C HIS A 32 8.12 8.07 -18.31
N ARG A 33 8.42 7.32 -17.24
CA ARG A 33 9.71 6.66 -17.08
C ARG A 33 9.88 5.46 -18.01
N GLN A 34 11.11 5.22 -18.43
CA GLN A 34 11.47 3.99 -19.13
C GLN A 34 11.68 2.86 -18.11
N GLY A 35 10.97 1.75 -18.32
CA GLY A 35 11.07 0.55 -17.48
C GLY A 35 9.81 0.28 -16.65
N PRO A 36 9.78 -0.86 -15.95
CA PRO A 36 8.65 -1.24 -15.10
C PRO A 36 8.71 -0.68 -13.67
N PHE A 37 9.87 -0.18 -13.21
CA PHE A 37 10.08 0.34 -11.86
C PHE A 37 10.35 1.84 -11.89
N PHE A 38 10.18 2.51 -10.75
CA PHE A 38 10.62 3.90 -10.60
C PHE A 38 12.14 4.04 -10.75
N GLY A 39 12.90 3.02 -10.35
CA GLY A 39 14.35 2.88 -10.61
C GLY A 39 14.73 2.52 -12.05
N GLY A 40 13.77 2.37 -12.96
CA GLY A 40 13.98 1.96 -14.35
C GLY A 40 13.78 0.46 -14.53
N ASN A 41 14.84 -0.24 -14.96
CA ASN A 41 14.77 -1.70 -15.23
C ASN A 41 14.81 -2.58 -13.98
N VAL A 42 15.26 -2.02 -12.85
CA VAL A 42 15.32 -2.70 -11.55
C VAL A 42 14.74 -1.80 -10.47
N PRO A 43 14.22 -2.33 -9.36
CA PRO A 43 13.75 -1.53 -8.25
C PRO A 43 14.87 -0.62 -7.71
N GLY A 44 14.55 0.65 -7.57
CA GLY A 44 15.42 1.66 -6.98
C GLY A 44 14.97 2.08 -5.59
N MET A 45 15.61 3.13 -5.06
CA MET A 45 15.28 3.67 -3.73
C MET A 45 13.80 4.03 -3.59
N LEU A 46 13.22 4.70 -4.61
CA LEU A 46 11.82 5.13 -4.54
C LEU A 46 10.88 3.93 -4.44
N ASP A 47 11.12 2.87 -5.20
CA ASP A 47 10.30 1.66 -5.20
C ASP A 47 10.22 1.04 -3.79
N TYR A 48 11.38 0.86 -3.14
CA TYR A 48 11.43 0.30 -1.79
C TYR A 48 10.87 1.24 -0.73
N MET A 49 11.07 2.55 -0.88
CA MET A 49 10.57 3.53 0.08
C MET A 49 9.05 3.54 0.11
N ILE A 50 8.38 3.46 -1.05
CA ILE A 50 6.91 3.52 -1.10
C ILE A 50 6.22 2.17 -0.89
N TRP A 51 6.92 1.06 -1.15
CA TRP A 51 6.39 -0.30 -1.09
C TRP A 51 5.57 -0.63 0.19
N PRO A 52 6.04 -0.30 1.41
CA PRO A 52 5.31 -0.64 2.63
C PRO A 52 3.86 -0.13 2.66
N TRP A 53 3.60 1.05 2.07
CA TRP A 53 2.24 1.57 1.99
C TRP A 53 1.41 0.90 0.88
N CYS A 54 2.03 0.55 -0.25
CA CYS A 54 1.35 -0.15 -1.35
C CYS A 54 0.99 -1.60 -1.01
N GLU A 55 1.81 -2.27 -0.19
CA GLU A 55 1.50 -3.57 0.42
C GLU A 55 0.22 -3.48 1.25
N ARG A 56 0.12 -2.45 2.12
CA ARG A 56 -1.00 -2.25 3.04
C ARG A 56 -2.24 -1.64 2.39
N ALA A 57 -2.15 -1.15 1.15
CA ALA A 57 -3.25 -0.46 0.48
C ALA A 57 -4.52 -1.33 0.35
N ASP A 58 -4.38 -2.66 0.26
CA ASP A 58 -5.53 -3.57 0.19
C ASP A 58 -6.39 -3.54 1.47
N LEU A 59 -5.80 -3.18 2.62
CA LEU A 59 -6.53 -3.01 3.88
C LEU A 59 -7.50 -1.84 3.84
N LEU A 60 -7.29 -0.85 2.96
CA LEU A 60 -8.21 0.28 2.81
C LEU A 60 -9.59 -0.17 2.31
N LYS A 61 -9.69 -1.31 1.62
CA LYS A 61 -10.97 -1.89 1.18
C LYS A 61 -11.87 -2.27 2.36
N LEU A 62 -11.29 -2.57 3.54
CA LEU A 62 -12.03 -2.84 4.77
C LEU A 62 -12.75 -1.60 5.30
N PHE A 63 -12.37 -0.40 4.84
CA PHE A 63 -12.92 0.89 5.27
C PHE A 63 -13.92 1.49 4.28
N GLY A 64 -14.17 0.80 3.17
CA GLY A 64 -15.17 1.20 2.18
C GLY A 64 -14.70 0.97 0.74
N SER A 65 -15.67 0.74 -0.15
CA SER A 65 -15.41 0.49 -1.57
C SER A 65 -14.83 1.71 -2.29
N GLN A 66 -14.97 2.93 -1.75
CA GLN A 66 -14.41 4.14 -2.34
C GLN A 66 -12.87 4.17 -2.37
N PHE A 67 -12.21 3.32 -1.59
CA PHE A 67 -10.76 3.14 -1.59
C PHE A 67 -10.29 2.02 -2.52
N ALA A 68 -11.21 1.34 -3.23
CA ALA A 68 -10.82 0.33 -4.19
C ALA A 68 -10.08 0.97 -5.37
N LEU A 69 -8.89 0.45 -5.68
CA LEU A 69 -8.09 0.89 -6.81
C LEU A 69 -8.79 0.55 -8.13
N ASN A 70 -9.03 1.56 -8.98
CA ASN A 70 -9.47 1.34 -10.35
C ASN A 70 -8.30 0.79 -11.18
N LYS A 71 -8.32 -0.52 -11.47
CA LYS A 71 -7.22 -1.20 -12.17
C LYS A 71 -7.01 -0.70 -13.59
N ASP A 72 -8.06 -0.20 -14.25
CA ASP A 72 -7.97 0.31 -15.62
C ASP A 72 -7.32 1.71 -15.64
N LYS A 73 -7.62 2.55 -14.62
CA LYS A 73 -6.99 3.88 -14.46
C LYS A 73 -5.52 3.77 -14.02
N TYR A 74 -5.21 2.81 -13.13
CA TYR A 74 -3.91 2.69 -12.47
C TYR A 74 -3.13 1.45 -12.94
N LYS A 75 -3.10 1.23 -14.26
CA LYS A 75 -2.57 0.01 -14.86
C LYS A 75 -1.08 -0.16 -14.58
N ARG A 76 -0.27 0.89 -14.75
CA ARG A 76 1.19 0.85 -14.55
C ARG A 76 1.52 0.57 -13.09
N LEU A 77 0.79 1.18 -12.16
CA LEU A 77 0.92 0.91 -10.73
C LEU A 77 0.55 -0.54 -10.36
N VAL A 78 -0.49 -1.10 -10.97
CA VAL A 78 -0.85 -2.51 -10.75
C VAL A 78 0.25 -3.44 -11.25
N GLU A 79 0.80 -3.19 -12.45
CA GLU A 79 1.93 -3.95 -13.00
C GLU A 79 3.17 -3.83 -12.11
N TRP A 80 3.53 -2.61 -11.71
CA TRP A 80 4.62 -2.33 -10.78
C TRP A 80 4.46 -3.07 -9.46
N LYS A 81 3.25 -3.07 -8.87
CA LYS A 81 2.96 -3.76 -7.61
C LYS A 81 3.18 -5.28 -7.72
N LEU A 82 2.79 -5.88 -8.85
CA LEU A 82 3.02 -7.31 -9.09
C LEU A 82 4.50 -7.62 -9.15
N LEU A 83 5.28 -6.83 -9.88
CA LEU A 83 6.72 -7.01 -10.01
C LEU A 83 7.46 -6.79 -8.69
N MET A 84 7.07 -5.78 -7.91
CA MET A 84 7.64 -5.58 -6.57
C MET A 84 7.34 -6.74 -5.63
N ARG A 85 6.19 -7.40 -5.74
CA ARG A 85 5.87 -8.59 -4.92
C ARG A 85 6.80 -9.77 -5.21
N ASP A 86 7.34 -9.84 -6.42
CA ASP A 86 8.27 -10.88 -6.86
C ASP A 86 9.73 -10.53 -6.56
N ASP A 87 10.02 -9.30 -6.10
CA ASP A 87 11.37 -8.88 -5.74
C ASP A 87 11.88 -9.63 -4.49
N PRO A 88 13.13 -10.15 -4.49
CA PRO A 88 13.67 -10.91 -3.37
C PRO A 88 13.78 -10.14 -2.05
N ALA A 89 14.01 -8.83 -2.08
CA ALA A 89 14.09 -8.02 -0.85
C ALA A 89 12.69 -7.80 -0.27
N VAL A 90 11.70 -7.56 -1.14
CA VAL A 90 10.30 -7.47 -0.74
C VAL A 90 9.82 -8.79 -0.14
N GLN A 91 10.01 -9.92 -0.83
CA GLN A 91 9.52 -11.23 -0.37
C GLN A 91 10.01 -11.61 1.03
N LYS A 92 11.25 -11.26 1.40
CA LYS A 92 11.80 -11.50 2.74
C LYS A 92 11.09 -10.76 3.86
N THR A 93 10.39 -9.67 3.53
CA THR A 93 9.69 -8.81 4.48
C THR A 93 8.19 -8.79 4.28
N LEU A 94 7.70 -9.53 3.28
CA LEU A 94 6.29 -9.56 2.91
C LEU A 94 5.49 -10.14 4.07
N MET A 95 4.52 -9.36 4.53
CA MET A 95 3.66 -9.74 5.64
C MET A 95 2.27 -10.11 5.13
N ASP A 96 1.71 -11.18 5.69
CA ASP A 96 0.37 -11.61 5.32
C ASP A 96 -0.69 -10.56 5.71
N THR A 97 -1.76 -10.49 4.91
CA THR A 97 -2.85 -9.54 5.13
C THR A 97 -3.50 -9.77 6.49
N ASP A 98 -3.64 -11.03 6.94
CA ASP A 98 -4.25 -11.32 8.24
C ASP A 98 -3.39 -10.82 9.40
N CYS A 99 -2.06 -10.83 9.25
CA CYS A 99 -1.16 -10.27 10.26
C CYS A 99 -1.36 -8.76 10.40
N HIS A 100 -1.46 -8.02 9.28
CA HIS A 100 -1.77 -6.59 9.32
C HIS A 100 -3.15 -6.30 9.94
N ILE A 101 -4.16 -7.12 9.62
CA ILE A 101 -5.51 -6.99 10.18
C ILE A 101 -5.48 -7.18 11.71
N LYS A 102 -4.86 -8.26 12.19
CA LYS A 102 -4.72 -8.54 13.63
C LYS A 102 -4.00 -7.41 14.35
N PHE A 103 -2.91 -6.91 13.78
CA PHE A 103 -2.19 -5.77 14.35
C PHE A 103 -3.08 -4.54 14.47
N ILE A 104 -3.79 -4.16 13.41
CA ILE A 104 -4.68 -2.98 13.41
C ILE A 104 -5.81 -3.15 14.45
N GLN A 105 -6.38 -4.36 14.58
CA GLN A 105 -7.42 -4.66 15.55
C GLN A 105 -6.90 -4.52 16.99
N SER A 106 -5.75 -5.13 17.31
CA SER A 106 -5.13 -5.03 18.64
C SER A 106 -4.80 -3.59 19.01
N HIS A 107 -4.28 -2.82 18.05
CA HIS A 107 -3.98 -1.39 18.23
C HIS A 107 -5.24 -0.57 18.51
N ARG A 108 -6.36 -0.86 17.83
CA ARG A 108 -7.65 -0.18 18.07
C ARG A 108 -8.27 -0.57 19.41
N ALA A 109 -7.99 -1.77 19.91
CA ALA A 109 -8.39 -2.20 21.25
C ALA A 109 -7.57 -1.53 22.36
N GLY A 110 -6.53 -0.76 22.02
CA GLY A 110 -5.64 -0.08 22.97
C GLY A 110 -4.57 -0.99 23.56
N ILE A 111 -4.42 -2.22 23.05
CA ILE A 111 -3.43 -3.21 23.50
C ILE A 111 -2.72 -3.76 22.25
N PRO A 112 -1.80 -3.00 21.63
CA PRO A 112 -1.13 -3.42 20.40
C PRO A 112 -0.29 -4.69 20.65
N GLU A 113 -0.48 -5.70 19.81
CA GLU A 113 0.29 -6.95 19.85
C GLU A 113 1.40 -6.91 18.80
N TYR A 114 2.65 -6.81 19.25
CA TYR A 114 3.81 -6.67 18.37
C TYR A 114 4.44 -8.03 17.98
N ASP A 115 4.16 -9.10 18.73
CA ASP A 115 4.78 -10.43 18.58
C ASP A 115 3.92 -11.42 17.76
N LEU A 116 3.12 -10.92 16.83
CA LEU A 116 2.18 -11.71 16.02
C LEU A 116 2.85 -12.78 15.13
N LEU A 117 4.17 -12.71 14.94
CA LEU A 117 4.96 -13.61 14.10
C LEU A 117 5.80 -14.61 14.90
N SER A 118 5.81 -14.49 16.24
CA SER A 118 6.74 -15.21 17.12
C SER A 118 6.20 -16.55 17.65
N THR A 119 5.13 -17.09 17.04
CA THR A 119 4.49 -18.37 17.44
C THR A 119 5.13 -19.59 16.80
#